data_AF-A0A812HZI3-F1
#
_entry.id   AF-A0A812HZI3-F1
#
_cell.length_a   1.000
_cell.length_b   1.000
_cell.length_c   1.000
_cell.angle_alpha   90.00
_cell.angle_beta   90.00
_cell.angle_gamma   90.00
#
_symmetry.space_group_name_H-M   'P 1'
#
loop_
_entity.id
_entity.type
_entity.pdbx_description
1 polymer ?
#
loop_
_entity_poly.entity_id
_entity_poly.type
_entity_poly.pdbx_seq_one_letter_code
_entity_poly.pdbx_strand_id
1 'polypeptide(L)'
;MSCQLHSRSPALLQLEARKNILWSPQALLLNSLSAGEQKVEAVALAVGLVVLGGALHGVAMALRKFFGQGHVDYWKQWRWWSGVLCDGVGGLFIWPAMPILATQVLMPLATVVQLVAAYSLALAFFKERVAAVNHMGLVLAVVGVVGISVSSPIHASTPRAASLDRWEQPRFLCVLACCLVLVSGSFVLRMPMRWALATAICEAIQFLTSRTLAGAVLNWGTEEQSTLALLAAAGLKGSCIIGIMHFQQMGMEEELSRFVGTFMVATNLLTVVMCLSFFGDQVVVSTVFCGSALATLVGIWLLNETDTKRSTKSGDFAQTETAAAYAVNLAAPLAKFAEATPEAFKRLAKVVGMPKPKKRDEKAKIAMDNAVAALLSLLKDKAQLCPPEVQAWDLVLSKLPLREDTEEAKKVHEKLIDLVLAQNQGLLGQDNRNLGKVLSCLAEIYKQEEICSKESDEKILRIFKALPQNVLVGAASSFSEKQQKKIEKMLSS
;
A
#
# COMPACT_ATOMS: atom_id res chain seq x y z
N MET A 1 48.62 20.01 -63.32
CA MET A 1 48.97 20.06 -61.88
C MET A 1 48.09 19.05 -61.17
N SER A 2 48.60 17.83 -61.00
CA SER A 2 47.85 16.66 -60.55
C SER A 2 47.88 16.59 -59.02
N CYS A 3 46.72 16.63 -58.36
CA CYS A 3 46.62 16.44 -56.92
C CYS A 3 46.29 14.96 -56.65
N GLN A 4 47.27 14.22 -56.11
CA GLN A 4 47.15 12.81 -55.77
C GLN A 4 46.24 12.61 -54.55
N LEU A 5 45.11 11.94 -54.75
CA LEU A 5 44.34 11.32 -53.68
C LEU A 5 45.12 10.13 -53.11
N HIS A 6 45.66 10.28 -51.89
CA HIS A 6 46.21 9.18 -51.11
C HIS A 6 45.08 8.20 -50.75
N SER A 7 45.06 7.04 -51.40
CA SER A 7 44.25 5.90 -50.99
C SER A 7 44.82 5.34 -49.68
N ARG A 8 44.07 5.45 -48.58
CA ARG A 8 44.43 4.73 -47.35
C ARG A 8 44.28 3.24 -47.63
N SER A 9 45.35 2.48 -47.37
CA SER A 9 45.35 1.02 -47.50
C SER A 9 44.22 0.40 -46.66
N PRO A 10 43.43 -0.56 -47.19
CA PRO A 10 42.39 -1.24 -46.45
C PRO A 10 42.89 -1.93 -45.17
N ALA A 11 44.19 -2.25 -45.09
CA ALA A 11 44.82 -2.79 -43.89
C ALA A 11 44.89 -1.78 -42.73
N LEU A 12 45.02 -0.48 -43.01
CA LEU A 12 45.05 0.58 -41.99
C LEU A 12 43.65 0.87 -41.43
N LEU A 13 42.62 0.80 -42.28
CA LEU A 13 41.21 0.89 -41.86
C LEU A 13 40.80 -0.31 -40.99
N GLN A 14 41.28 -1.52 -41.31
CA GLN A 14 41.08 -2.69 -40.44
C GLN A 14 41.85 -2.62 -39.12
N LEU A 15 43.03 -1.97 -39.10
CA LEU A 15 43.79 -1.76 -37.87
C LEU A 15 43.16 -0.69 -36.95
N GLU A 16 42.60 0.38 -37.52
CA GLU A 16 41.83 1.38 -36.76
C GLU A 16 40.50 0.81 -36.24
N ALA A 17 39.81 -0.04 -37.03
CA ALA A 17 38.64 -0.78 -36.57
C ALA A 17 38.98 -1.74 -35.43
N ARG A 18 40.12 -2.44 -35.48
CA ARG A 18 40.60 -3.29 -34.37
C ARG A 18 40.98 -2.49 -33.12
N LYS A 19 41.54 -1.28 -33.26
CA LYS A 19 41.88 -0.43 -32.10
C LYS A 19 40.65 0.14 -31.39
N ASN A 20 39.55 0.39 -32.10
CA ASN A 20 38.28 0.82 -31.50
C ASN A 20 37.50 -0.32 -30.84
N ILE A 21 37.80 -1.58 -31.16
CA ILE A 21 37.23 -2.77 -30.50
C ILE A 21 37.90 -3.07 -29.15
N LEU A 22 39.14 -2.59 -28.93
CA LEU A 22 39.91 -2.87 -27.71
C LEU A 22 39.42 -2.13 -26.45
N TRP A 23 38.48 -1.19 -26.58
CA TRP A 23 37.94 -0.38 -25.47
C TRP A 23 36.45 -0.60 -25.21
N SER A 24 35.83 -1.66 -25.76
CA SER A 24 34.51 -2.05 -25.28
C SER A 24 34.66 -2.80 -23.94
N PRO A 25 33.82 -2.53 -22.93
CA PRO A 25 33.80 -3.28 -21.67
C PRO A 25 33.62 -4.80 -21.86
N GLN A 26 33.14 -5.23 -23.02
CA GLN A 26 33.01 -6.63 -23.43
C GLN A 26 34.35 -7.27 -23.81
N ALA A 27 35.28 -6.55 -24.46
CA ALA A 27 36.52 -7.12 -24.98
C ALA A 27 37.55 -7.50 -23.91
N LEU A 28 37.47 -6.89 -22.71
CA LEU A 28 38.37 -7.18 -21.59
C LEU A 28 37.88 -8.34 -20.70
N LEU A 29 36.60 -8.71 -20.78
CA LEU A 29 36.02 -9.85 -20.05
C LEU A 29 36.00 -11.15 -20.88
N LEU A 30 36.05 -11.06 -22.21
CA LEU A 30 35.76 -12.16 -23.15
C LEU A 30 36.98 -12.78 -23.85
N ASN A 31 38.21 -12.52 -23.41
CA ASN A 31 39.40 -12.93 -24.17
C ASN A 31 40.23 -14.10 -23.59
N SER A 32 39.72 -14.85 -22.60
CA SER A 32 40.50 -15.97 -22.01
C SER A 32 39.76 -17.30 -21.76
N LEU A 33 38.53 -17.50 -22.24
CA LEU A 33 37.75 -18.72 -21.96
C LEU A 33 37.04 -19.28 -23.19
N SER A 34 36.79 -20.60 -23.19
CA SER A 34 36.13 -21.29 -24.30
C SER A 34 34.67 -20.80 -24.48
N ALA A 35 34.13 -20.88 -25.71
CA ALA A 35 32.80 -20.35 -26.05
C ALA A 35 31.63 -20.93 -25.21
N GLY A 36 31.83 -22.08 -24.56
CA GLY A 36 30.89 -22.68 -23.60
C GLY A 36 30.97 -22.06 -22.21
N GLU A 37 32.17 -21.82 -21.69
CA GLU A 37 32.40 -21.19 -20.37
C GLU A 37 31.90 -19.74 -20.35
N GLN A 38 32.10 -18.99 -21.44
CA GLN A 38 31.62 -17.61 -21.57
C GLN A 38 30.10 -17.48 -21.49
N LYS A 39 29.35 -18.47 -21.98
CA LYS A 39 27.88 -18.47 -21.91
C LYS A 39 27.36 -18.73 -20.49
N VAL A 40 28.04 -19.60 -19.74
CA VAL A 40 27.68 -19.92 -18.35
C VAL A 40 27.91 -18.73 -17.44
N GLU A 41 29.06 -18.05 -17.57
CA GLU A 41 29.37 -16.84 -16.78
C GLU A 41 28.40 -15.70 -17.06
N ALA A 42 28.06 -15.45 -18.34
CA ALA A 42 27.10 -14.42 -18.72
C ALA A 42 25.70 -14.67 -18.13
N VAL A 43 25.25 -15.93 -18.07
CA VAL A 43 23.97 -16.29 -17.44
C VAL A 43 24.02 -16.11 -15.94
N ALA A 44 25.09 -16.58 -15.28
CA ALA A 44 25.24 -16.42 -13.84
C ALA A 44 25.21 -14.94 -13.44
N LEU A 45 25.91 -14.08 -14.19
CA LEU A 45 25.90 -12.64 -13.99
C LEU A 45 24.50 -12.04 -14.24
N ALA A 46 23.83 -12.43 -15.33
CA ALA A 46 22.48 -11.96 -15.63
C ALA A 46 21.47 -12.36 -14.55
N VAL A 47 21.54 -13.60 -14.04
CA VAL A 47 20.71 -14.06 -12.92
C VAL A 47 21.01 -13.25 -11.65
N GLY A 48 22.30 -13.01 -11.34
CA GLY A 48 22.71 -12.19 -10.21
C GLY A 48 22.15 -10.76 -10.29
N LEU A 49 22.20 -10.15 -11.48
CA LEU A 49 21.60 -8.84 -11.75
C LEU A 49 20.08 -8.83 -11.52
N VAL A 50 19.36 -9.87 -11.98
CA VAL A 50 17.91 -10.00 -11.75
C VAL A 50 17.59 -10.15 -10.27
N VAL A 51 18.36 -10.94 -9.53
CA VAL A 51 18.17 -11.13 -8.08
C VAL A 51 18.40 -9.81 -7.33
N LEU A 52 19.49 -9.09 -7.65
CA LEU A 52 19.77 -7.79 -7.03
C LEU A 52 18.69 -6.76 -7.36
N GLY A 53 18.30 -6.65 -8.64
CA GLY A 53 17.27 -5.71 -9.08
C GLY A 53 15.89 -6.02 -8.49
N GLY A 54 15.50 -7.30 -8.45
CA GLY A 54 14.26 -7.74 -7.80
C GLY A 54 14.26 -7.43 -6.30
N ALA A 55 15.37 -7.67 -5.60
CA ALA A 55 15.48 -7.34 -4.18
C ALA A 55 15.35 -5.83 -3.94
N LEU A 56 15.94 -4.99 -4.80
CA LEU A 56 15.79 -3.54 -4.75
C LEU A 56 14.35 -3.10 -5.00
N HIS A 57 13.61 -3.70 -5.94
CA HIS A 57 12.17 -3.45 -6.07
C HIS A 57 11.39 -3.80 -4.79
N GLY A 58 11.77 -4.90 -4.11
CA GLY A 58 11.17 -5.28 -2.83
C GLY A 58 11.42 -4.25 -1.73
N VAL A 59 12.66 -3.74 -1.65
CA VAL A 59 13.03 -2.62 -0.75
C VAL A 59 12.27 -1.35 -1.11
N ALA A 60 12.17 -1.01 -2.41
CA ALA A 60 11.44 0.15 -2.89
C ALA A 60 9.96 0.11 -2.48
N MET A 61 9.31 -1.05 -2.57
CA MET A 61 7.94 -1.24 -2.08
C MET A 61 7.84 -1.03 -0.56
N ALA A 62 8.77 -1.58 0.21
CA ALA A 62 8.82 -1.40 1.66
C ALA A 62 9.00 0.09 2.05
N LEU A 63 9.89 0.82 1.38
CA LEU A 63 10.13 2.24 1.62
C LEU A 63 8.90 3.09 1.28
N ARG A 64 8.25 2.83 0.13
CA ARG A 64 7.02 3.53 -0.27
C ARG A 64 5.88 3.27 0.71
N LYS A 65 5.72 2.03 1.18
CA LYS A 65 4.72 1.67 2.20
C LYS A 65 4.99 2.41 3.52
N PHE A 66 6.23 2.35 4.01
CA PHE A 66 6.61 2.93 5.29
C PHE A 66 6.48 4.45 5.34
N PHE A 67 7.00 5.16 4.33
CA PHE A 67 6.92 6.62 4.29
C PHE A 67 5.57 7.15 3.79
N GLY A 68 4.78 6.33 3.09
CA GLY A 68 3.44 6.69 2.65
C GLY A 68 2.35 6.52 3.72
N GLN A 69 2.57 5.65 4.71
CA GLN A 69 1.53 5.34 5.70
C GLN A 69 1.14 6.58 6.53
N GLY A 70 -0.16 6.81 6.66
CA GLY A 70 -0.72 7.88 7.51
C GLY A 70 -0.67 9.29 6.91
N HIS A 71 -0.20 9.46 5.67
CA HIS A 71 -0.07 10.77 5.02
C HIS A 71 -0.98 10.87 3.80
N VAL A 72 -1.93 11.82 3.83
CA VAL A 72 -2.86 12.08 2.71
C VAL A 72 -2.10 12.56 1.47
N ASP A 73 -1.06 13.39 1.66
CA ASP A 73 -0.21 13.94 0.60
C ASP A 73 1.18 13.27 0.55
N TYR A 74 1.24 11.93 0.55
CA TYR A 74 2.51 11.19 0.59
C TYR A 74 3.49 11.60 -0.52
N TRP A 75 3.00 11.98 -1.71
CA TRP A 75 3.84 12.38 -2.85
C TRP A 75 4.60 13.69 -2.62
N LYS A 76 4.22 14.51 -1.63
CA LYS A 76 4.98 15.72 -1.26
C LYS A 76 6.21 15.39 -0.41
N GLN A 77 6.29 14.17 0.14
CA GLN A 77 7.41 13.79 0.99
C GLN A 77 8.59 13.28 0.17
N TRP A 78 9.74 13.95 0.27
CA TRP A 78 10.96 13.54 -0.41
C TRP A 78 11.39 12.10 -0.05
N ARG A 79 11.11 11.66 1.19
CA ARG A 79 11.43 10.30 1.65
C ARG A 79 10.65 9.23 0.89
N TRP A 80 9.42 9.49 0.48
CA TRP A 80 8.65 8.57 -0.34
C TRP A 80 9.29 8.38 -1.74
N TRP A 81 9.83 9.47 -2.31
CA TRP A 81 10.58 9.43 -3.57
C TRP A 81 11.88 8.61 -3.51
N SER A 82 12.46 8.41 -2.31
CA SER A 82 13.60 7.49 -2.17
C SER A 82 13.25 6.06 -2.57
N GLY A 83 12.01 5.62 -2.33
CA GLY A 83 11.51 4.34 -2.80
C GLY A 83 11.37 4.30 -4.33
N VAL A 84 10.86 5.37 -4.95
CA VAL A 84 10.77 5.47 -6.42
C VAL A 84 12.15 5.45 -7.07
N LEU A 85 13.13 6.14 -6.48
CA LEU A 85 14.51 6.11 -6.95
C LEU A 85 15.13 4.70 -6.81
N CYS A 86 14.89 4.02 -5.68
CA CYS A 86 15.32 2.65 -5.47
C CYS A 86 14.71 1.68 -6.50
N ASP A 87 13.44 1.87 -6.85
CA ASP A 87 12.75 1.13 -7.91
C ASP A 87 13.43 1.33 -9.27
N GLY A 88 13.75 2.59 -9.62
CA GLY A 88 14.48 2.93 -10.84
C GLY A 88 15.88 2.30 -10.90
N VAL A 89 16.60 2.28 -9.77
CA VAL A 89 17.90 1.59 -9.67
C VAL A 89 17.72 0.09 -9.86
N GLY A 90 16.72 -0.54 -9.23
CA GLY A 90 16.40 -1.94 -9.44
C GLY A 90 16.18 -2.29 -10.92
N GLY A 91 15.43 -1.44 -11.63
CA GLY A 91 15.22 -1.57 -13.07
C GLY A 91 16.51 -1.50 -13.89
N LEU A 92 17.46 -0.63 -13.52
CA LEU A 92 18.78 -0.54 -14.18
C LEU A 92 19.62 -1.80 -13.99
N PHE A 93 19.48 -2.51 -12.87
CA PHE A 93 20.13 -3.81 -12.68
C PHE A 93 19.50 -4.90 -13.56
N ILE A 94 18.16 -4.94 -13.67
CA ILE A 94 17.47 -5.97 -14.48
C ILE A 94 17.68 -5.74 -15.99
N TRP A 95 17.78 -4.48 -16.42
CA TRP A 95 17.75 -4.12 -17.84
C TRP A 95 18.80 -4.82 -18.71
N PRO A 96 20.09 -4.93 -18.32
CA PRO A 96 21.09 -5.70 -19.08
C PRO A 96 20.82 -7.20 -19.16
N ALA A 97 20.05 -7.78 -18.23
CA ALA A 97 19.74 -9.20 -18.20
C ALA A 97 18.56 -9.58 -19.12
N MET A 98 17.68 -8.63 -19.45
CA MET A 98 16.50 -8.85 -20.31
C MET A 98 16.79 -9.52 -21.66
N PRO A 99 17.83 -9.14 -22.43
CA PRO A 99 18.15 -9.81 -23.70
C PRO A 99 18.92 -11.12 -23.53
N ILE A 100 19.43 -11.44 -22.33
CA ILE A 100 20.25 -12.64 -22.07
C ILE A 100 19.38 -13.80 -21.58
N LEU A 101 18.45 -13.51 -20.68
CA LEU A 101 17.58 -14.51 -20.05
C LEU A 101 16.23 -14.60 -20.77
N ALA A 102 15.72 -15.82 -20.89
CA ALA A 102 14.40 -16.06 -21.46
C ALA A 102 13.31 -15.49 -20.55
N THR A 103 12.26 -14.91 -21.15
CA THR A 103 11.25 -14.15 -20.40
C THR A 103 10.52 -15.01 -19.37
N GLN A 104 10.25 -16.28 -19.71
CA GLN A 104 9.60 -17.23 -18.81
C GLN A 104 10.39 -17.55 -17.54
N VAL A 105 11.72 -17.31 -17.53
CA VAL A 105 12.56 -17.48 -16.34
C VAL A 105 12.74 -16.14 -15.62
N LEU A 106 13.06 -15.09 -16.38
CA LEU A 106 13.38 -13.77 -15.83
C LEU A 106 12.22 -13.16 -15.06
N MET A 107 11.00 -13.15 -15.64
CA MET A 107 9.87 -12.46 -15.01
C MET A 107 9.43 -13.10 -13.69
N PRO A 108 9.23 -14.43 -13.62
CA PRO A 108 8.91 -15.09 -12.36
C PRO A 108 10.02 -14.95 -11.32
N LEU A 109 11.29 -15.03 -11.73
CA LEU A 109 12.43 -14.86 -10.83
C LEU A 109 12.44 -13.45 -10.21
N ALA A 110 12.36 -12.40 -11.04
CA ALA A 110 12.35 -11.02 -10.57
C ALA A 110 11.18 -10.78 -9.59
N THR A 111 9.99 -11.27 -9.94
CA THR A 111 8.78 -11.09 -9.12
C THR A 111 8.89 -11.81 -7.78
N VAL A 112 9.33 -13.07 -7.76
CA VAL A 112 9.44 -13.85 -6.53
C VAL A 112 10.54 -13.27 -5.63
N VAL A 113 11.67 -12.87 -6.18
CA VAL A 113 12.73 -12.22 -5.38
C VAL A 113 12.25 -10.90 -4.79
N GLN A 114 11.52 -10.08 -5.56
CA GLN A 114 10.88 -8.86 -5.07
C GLN A 114 9.93 -9.14 -3.90
N LEU A 115 9.06 -10.14 -4.02
CA LEU A 115 8.13 -10.52 -2.96
C LEU A 115 8.85 -11.08 -1.74
N VAL A 116 9.88 -11.93 -1.92
CA VAL A 116 10.70 -12.48 -0.83
C VAL A 116 11.39 -11.35 -0.06
N ALA A 117 11.96 -10.37 -0.76
CA ALA A 117 12.64 -9.23 -0.15
C ALA A 117 11.64 -8.37 0.65
N ALA A 118 10.50 -7.99 0.05
CA ALA A 118 9.45 -7.23 0.72
C ALA A 118 8.91 -7.97 1.95
N TYR A 119 8.67 -9.28 1.82
CA TYR A 119 8.20 -10.16 2.89
C TYR A 119 9.20 -10.26 4.05
N SER A 120 10.49 -10.42 3.73
CA SER A 120 11.56 -10.49 4.73
C SER A 120 11.71 -9.18 5.49
N LEU A 121 11.59 -8.04 4.81
CA LEU A 121 11.60 -6.72 5.45
C LEU A 121 10.37 -6.51 6.33
N ALA A 122 9.19 -6.97 5.91
CA ALA A 122 7.98 -6.91 6.70
C ALA A 122 8.08 -7.68 8.03
N LEU A 123 8.71 -8.86 8.00
CA LEU A 123 8.99 -9.65 9.19
C LEU A 123 10.07 -9.02 10.09
N ALA A 124 11.19 -8.61 9.49
CA ALA A 124 12.36 -8.18 10.25
C ALA A 124 12.22 -6.76 10.82
N PHE A 125 11.69 -5.82 10.05
CA PHE A 125 11.66 -4.39 10.41
C PHE A 125 10.27 -3.93 10.85
N PHE A 126 9.22 -4.31 10.14
CA PHE A 126 7.85 -3.84 10.42
C PHE A 126 7.12 -4.69 11.46
N LYS A 127 7.69 -5.85 11.85
CA LYS A 127 7.10 -6.81 12.80
C LYS A 127 5.66 -7.18 12.42
N GLU A 128 5.38 -7.24 11.11
CA GLU A 128 4.07 -7.59 10.58
C GLU A 128 3.75 -9.04 10.93
N ARG A 129 2.49 -9.29 11.34
CA ARG A 129 2.05 -10.65 11.66
C ARG A 129 1.65 -11.35 10.38
N VAL A 130 2.36 -12.43 10.07
CA VAL A 130 2.15 -13.17 8.84
C VAL A 130 1.31 -14.44 9.09
N ALA A 131 0.42 -14.76 8.14
CA ALA A 131 -0.39 -15.97 8.22
C ALA A 131 0.34 -17.19 7.62
N ALA A 132 -0.09 -18.39 8.03
CA ALA A 132 0.46 -19.64 7.51
C ALA A 132 0.31 -19.76 5.99
N VAL A 133 -0.73 -19.15 5.43
CA VAL A 133 -0.99 -19.10 3.98
C VAL A 133 0.12 -18.39 3.24
N ASN A 134 0.65 -17.28 3.77
CA ASN A 134 1.73 -16.55 3.12
C ASN A 134 3.06 -17.34 3.17
N HIS A 135 3.32 -18.09 4.24
CA HIS A 135 4.47 -19.01 4.29
C HIS A 135 4.37 -20.12 3.24
N MET A 136 3.17 -20.70 3.07
CA MET A 136 2.91 -21.68 2.03
C MET A 136 3.08 -21.07 0.63
N GLY A 137 2.57 -19.84 0.44
CA GLY A 137 2.74 -19.07 -0.79
C GLY A 137 4.21 -18.82 -1.13
N LEU A 138 5.03 -18.46 -0.13
CA LEU A 138 6.47 -18.26 -0.28
C LEU A 138 7.18 -19.52 -0.78
N VAL A 139 6.94 -20.65 -0.12
CA VAL A 139 7.55 -21.93 -0.49
C VAL A 139 7.13 -22.32 -1.91
N LEU A 140 5.84 -22.20 -2.22
CA LEU A 140 5.30 -22.57 -3.52
C LEU A 140 5.86 -21.69 -4.65
N ALA A 141 5.99 -20.37 -4.40
CA ALA A 141 6.56 -19.42 -5.34
C ALA A 141 8.05 -19.71 -5.63
N VAL A 142 8.85 -19.96 -4.59
CA VAL A 142 10.29 -20.27 -4.74
C VAL A 142 10.49 -21.61 -5.45
N VAL A 143 9.79 -22.67 -5.03
CA VAL A 143 9.87 -23.98 -5.68
C VAL A 143 9.42 -23.90 -7.13
N GLY A 144 8.36 -23.14 -7.42
CA GLY A 144 7.87 -22.93 -8.78
C GLY A 144 8.91 -22.26 -9.67
N VAL A 145 9.58 -21.19 -9.22
CA VAL A 145 10.62 -20.52 -10.03
C VAL A 145 11.81 -21.44 -10.31
N VAL A 146 12.24 -22.22 -9.31
CA VAL A 146 13.31 -23.23 -9.50
C VAL A 146 12.86 -24.32 -10.48
N GLY A 147 11.61 -24.76 -10.41
CA GLY A 147 11.06 -25.74 -11.35
C GLY A 147 10.99 -25.21 -12.79
N ILE A 148 10.65 -23.92 -12.98
CA ILE A 148 10.67 -23.27 -14.29
C ILE A 148 12.10 -23.20 -14.85
N SER A 149 13.08 -22.81 -14.03
CA SER A 149 14.48 -22.68 -14.49
C SER A 149 15.12 -24.02 -14.87
N VAL A 150 14.71 -25.12 -14.23
CA VAL A 150 15.18 -26.48 -14.56
C VAL A 150 14.47 -27.06 -15.79
N SER A 151 13.21 -26.67 -16.04
CA SER A 151 12.37 -27.27 -17.08
C SER A 151 12.34 -26.51 -18.41
N SER A 152 12.90 -25.31 -18.47
CA SER A 152 12.90 -24.47 -19.67
C SER A 152 14.29 -23.92 -19.98
N PRO A 153 14.58 -23.62 -21.27
CA PRO A 153 15.80 -22.91 -21.64
C PRO A 153 15.93 -21.60 -20.88
N ILE A 154 17.05 -21.41 -20.21
CA ILE A 154 17.36 -20.20 -19.44
C ILE A 154 17.78 -19.05 -20.37
N HIS A 155 18.41 -19.39 -21.50
CA HIS A 155 18.86 -18.42 -22.49
C HIS A 155 17.71 -17.90 -23.35
N ALA A 156 17.68 -16.59 -23.53
CA ALA A 156 16.86 -15.93 -24.53
C ALA A 156 17.18 -16.40 -25.95
N SER A 157 16.19 -16.30 -26.84
CA SER A 157 16.44 -16.32 -28.28
C SER A 157 17.40 -15.20 -28.66
N THR A 158 18.23 -15.41 -29.69
CA THR A 158 19.29 -14.47 -30.06
C THR A 158 18.76 -13.03 -30.17
N PRO A 159 19.41 -12.05 -29.50
CA PRO A 159 19.03 -10.65 -29.64
C PRO A 159 19.20 -10.27 -31.10
N ARG A 160 18.13 -9.81 -31.74
CA ARG A 160 18.13 -9.38 -33.14
C ARG A 160 17.79 -7.89 -33.21
N ALA A 161 18.31 -7.18 -34.20
CA ALA A 161 18.14 -5.75 -34.43
C ALA A 161 16.69 -5.26 -34.29
N ALA A 162 16.52 -4.04 -33.79
CA ALA A 162 15.20 -3.41 -33.72
C ALA A 162 14.66 -3.14 -35.14
N SER A 163 13.49 -3.72 -35.47
CA SER A 163 12.77 -3.51 -36.72
C SER A 163 11.28 -3.33 -36.47
N LEU A 164 10.62 -2.55 -37.34
CA LEU A 164 9.16 -2.35 -37.34
C LEU A 164 8.42 -3.63 -37.75
N ASP A 165 8.99 -4.43 -38.63
CA ASP A 165 8.35 -5.67 -39.14
C ASP A 165 7.99 -6.67 -38.02
N ARG A 166 8.66 -6.57 -36.86
CA ARG A 166 8.33 -7.42 -35.71
C ARG A 166 6.98 -7.09 -35.09
N TRP A 167 6.62 -5.82 -35.08
CA TRP A 167 5.34 -5.36 -34.55
C TRP A 167 4.17 -5.80 -35.43
N GLU A 168 4.46 -6.12 -36.69
CA GLU A 168 3.48 -6.57 -37.69
C GLU A 168 3.33 -8.11 -37.73
N GLN A 169 4.09 -8.85 -36.91
CA GLN A 169 4.01 -10.31 -36.91
C GLN A 169 2.59 -10.79 -36.55
N PRO A 170 1.93 -11.62 -37.39
CA PRO A 170 0.57 -12.07 -37.14
C PRO A 170 0.40 -12.76 -35.79
N ARG A 171 1.39 -13.54 -35.37
CA ARG A 171 1.39 -14.25 -34.07
C ARG A 171 1.32 -13.27 -32.90
N PHE A 172 2.14 -12.22 -32.92
CA PHE A 172 2.15 -11.19 -31.90
C PHE A 172 0.85 -10.38 -31.89
N LEU A 173 0.37 -9.98 -33.06
CA LEU A 173 -0.89 -9.21 -33.19
C LEU A 173 -2.09 -10.00 -32.66
N CYS A 174 -2.19 -11.31 -32.95
CA CYS A 174 -3.23 -12.16 -32.40
C CYS A 174 -3.19 -12.21 -30.86
N VAL A 175 -1.99 -12.41 -30.29
CA VAL A 175 -1.81 -12.45 -28.83
C VAL A 175 -2.16 -11.12 -28.18
N LEU A 176 -1.66 -10.01 -28.74
CA LEU A 176 -1.96 -8.66 -28.27
C LEU A 176 -3.46 -8.38 -28.31
N ALA A 177 -4.14 -8.74 -29.40
CA ALA A 177 -5.58 -8.59 -29.53
C ALA A 177 -6.34 -9.42 -28.47
N CYS A 178 -5.95 -10.67 -28.23
CA CYS A 178 -6.54 -11.48 -27.16
C CYS A 178 -6.34 -10.84 -25.77
N CYS A 179 -5.15 -10.34 -25.47
CA CYS A 179 -4.87 -9.65 -24.20
C CYS A 179 -5.72 -8.38 -24.06
N LEU A 180 -5.84 -7.57 -25.12
CA LEU A 180 -6.67 -6.36 -25.13
C LEU A 180 -8.15 -6.70 -24.94
N VAL A 181 -8.67 -7.73 -25.61
CA VAL A 181 -10.06 -8.19 -25.44
C VAL A 181 -10.33 -8.64 -24.01
N LEU A 182 -9.40 -9.38 -23.38
CA LEU A 182 -9.52 -9.78 -21.97
C LEU A 182 -9.58 -8.56 -21.04
N VAL A 183 -8.68 -7.59 -21.23
CA VAL A 183 -8.66 -6.38 -20.41
C VAL A 183 -9.92 -5.55 -20.65
N SER A 184 -10.25 -5.21 -21.89
CA SER A 184 -11.46 -4.43 -22.22
C SER A 184 -12.74 -5.13 -21.76
N GLY A 185 -12.82 -6.46 -21.90
CA GLY A 185 -13.93 -7.27 -21.41
C GLY A 185 -14.12 -7.13 -19.89
N SER A 186 -13.02 -7.09 -19.12
CA SER A 186 -13.09 -6.87 -17.66
C SER A 186 -13.71 -5.52 -17.29
N PHE A 187 -13.51 -4.47 -18.11
CA PHE A 187 -14.15 -3.17 -17.91
C PHE A 187 -15.64 -3.19 -18.27
N VAL A 188 -15.99 -3.81 -19.40
CA VAL A 188 -17.38 -3.95 -19.85
C VAL A 188 -18.21 -4.74 -18.83
N LEU A 189 -17.66 -5.84 -18.34
CA LEU A 189 -18.30 -6.71 -17.34
C LEU A 189 -18.21 -6.16 -15.90
N ARG A 190 -17.57 -4.99 -15.70
CA ARG A 190 -17.33 -4.38 -14.39
C ARG A 190 -16.74 -5.37 -13.37
N MET A 191 -15.78 -6.16 -13.83
CA MET A 191 -15.14 -7.13 -12.96
C MET A 191 -14.37 -6.44 -11.82
N PRO A 192 -14.35 -7.05 -10.62
CA PRO A 192 -13.41 -6.62 -9.59
C PRO A 192 -11.98 -6.82 -10.12
N MET A 193 -11.08 -5.85 -9.87
CA MET A 193 -9.67 -5.91 -10.28
C MET A 193 -9.39 -5.58 -11.75
N ARG A 194 -10.33 -4.92 -12.44
CA ARG A 194 -10.14 -4.45 -13.82
C ARG A 194 -8.93 -3.51 -13.96
N TRP A 195 -8.66 -2.70 -12.93
CA TRP A 195 -7.51 -1.80 -12.91
C TRP A 195 -6.19 -2.56 -12.75
N ALA A 196 -6.18 -3.69 -12.04
CA ALA A 196 -5.01 -4.55 -11.92
C ALA A 196 -4.64 -5.16 -13.29
N LEU A 197 -5.64 -5.59 -14.06
CA LEU A 197 -5.45 -6.11 -15.43
C LEU A 197 -4.98 -5.02 -16.41
N ALA A 198 -5.53 -3.81 -16.32
CA ALA A 198 -5.07 -2.66 -17.11
C ALA A 198 -3.61 -2.28 -16.79
N THR A 199 -3.25 -2.30 -15.51
CA THR A 199 -1.86 -2.08 -15.10
C THR A 199 -0.94 -3.17 -15.66
N ALA A 200 -1.35 -4.44 -15.56
CA ALA A 200 -0.56 -5.58 -16.01
C ALA A 200 -0.28 -5.57 -17.52
N ILE A 201 -1.25 -5.17 -18.36
CA ILE A 201 -1.01 -5.07 -19.81
C ILE A 201 -0.05 -3.93 -20.17
N CYS A 202 -0.13 -2.78 -19.48
CA CYS A 202 0.83 -1.70 -19.66
C CYS A 202 2.24 -2.11 -19.22
N GLU A 203 2.37 -2.80 -18.08
CA GLU A 203 3.64 -3.35 -17.60
C GLU A 203 4.24 -4.34 -18.61
N ALA A 204 3.42 -5.20 -19.19
CA ALA A 204 3.89 -6.20 -20.13
C ALA A 204 4.35 -5.58 -21.47
N ILE A 205 3.70 -4.52 -21.96
CA ILE A 205 4.15 -3.73 -23.13
C ILE A 205 5.43 -2.91 -22.79
N GLN A 206 5.49 -2.36 -21.58
CA GLN A 206 6.68 -1.66 -21.06
C GLN A 206 7.90 -2.60 -21.00
N PHE A 207 7.71 -3.85 -20.58
CA PHE A 207 8.79 -4.84 -20.51
C PHE A 207 9.28 -5.21 -21.92
N LEU A 208 8.35 -5.46 -22.84
CA LEU A 208 8.65 -5.80 -24.23
C LEU A 208 9.46 -4.71 -24.94
N THR A 209 9.07 -3.44 -24.76
CA THR A 209 9.82 -2.29 -25.28
C THR A 209 11.18 -2.14 -24.60
N SER A 210 11.26 -2.36 -23.29
CA SER A 210 12.52 -2.29 -22.54
C SER A 210 13.53 -3.34 -22.99
N ARG A 211 13.09 -4.58 -23.21
CA ARG A 211 13.93 -5.66 -23.75
C ARG A 211 14.38 -5.38 -25.18
N THR A 212 13.52 -4.80 -26.02
CA THR A 212 13.88 -4.38 -27.38
C THR A 212 15.00 -3.33 -27.35
N LEU A 213 14.90 -2.34 -26.47
CA LEU A 213 15.94 -1.31 -26.29
C LEU A 213 17.24 -1.90 -25.71
N ALA A 214 17.16 -2.84 -24.77
CA ALA A 214 18.34 -3.51 -24.23
C ALA A 214 19.07 -4.34 -25.29
N GLY A 215 18.33 -5.11 -26.09
CA GLY A 215 18.89 -5.87 -27.21
C GLY A 215 19.52 -4.98 -28.27
N ALA A 216 18.90 -3.83 -28.56
CA ALA A 216 19.48 -2.81 -29.43
C ALA A 216 20.82 -2.27 -28.91
N VAL A 217 20.94 -2.01 -27.60
CA VAL A 217 22.23 -1.58 -27.03
C VAL A 217 23.29 -2.67 -27.08
N LEU A 218 22.91 -3.94 -26.89
CA LEU A 218 23.87 -5.06 -27.03
C LEU A 218 24.35 -5.26 -28.47
N ASN A 219 23.49 -5.04 -29.46
CA ASN A 219 23.83 -5.18 -30.88
C ASN A 219 24.30 -3.86 -31.51
N TRP A 220 24.72 -2.89 -30.69
CA TRP A 220 25.13 -1.58 -31.18
C TRP A 220 26.40 -1.69 -32.03
N GLY A 221 26.30 -1.29 -33.30
CA GLY A 221 27.40 -1.35 -34.25
C GLY A 221 27.65 -2.73 -34.89
N THR A 222 26.88 -3.77 -34.52
CA THR A 222 26.98 -5.11 -35.13
C THR A 222 25.87 -5.38 -36.14
N GLU A 223 24.67 -4.84 -35.92
CA GLU A 223 23.54 -4.96 -36.85
C GLU A 223 22.93 -3.57 -37.12
N GLU A 224 22.41 -3.36 -38.33
CA GLU A 224 21.69 -2.12 -38.68
C GLU A 224 20.37 -2.05 -37.93
N GLN A 225 20.12 -0.93 -37.24
CA GLN A 225 18.93 -0.73 -36.41
C GLN A 225 18.03 0.35 -36.98
N SER A 226 16.73 0.11 -36.96
CA SER A 226 15.77 1.15 -37.35
C SER A 226 15.64 2.20 -36.25
N THR A 227 16.14 3.41 -36.52
CA THR A 227 15.98 4.57 -35.62
C THR A 227 14.51 4.82 -35.28
N LEU A 228 13.61 4.66 -36.24
CA LEU A 228 12.18 4.82 -36.04
C LEU A 228 11.61 3.77 -35.07
N ALA A 229 12.04 2.50 -35.20
CA ALA A 229 11.63 1.44 -34.28
C ALA A 229 12.12 1.69 -32.84
N LEU A 230 13.34 2.23 -32.67
CA LEU A 230 13.88 2.57 -31.36
C LEU A 230 13.13 3.74 -30.71
N LEU A 231 12.85 4.80 -31.48
CA LEU A 231 12.08 5.94 -31.00
C LEU A 231 10.64 5.54 -30.65
N ALA A 232 10.01 4.70 -31.47
CA ALA A 232 8.68 4.16 -31.20
C ALA A 232 8.67 3.30 -29.92
N ALA A 233 9.65 2.43 -29.74
CA ALA A 233 9.78 1.62 -28.52
C ALA A 233 10.00 2.50 -27.27
N ALA A 234 10.84 3.54 -27.36
CA ALA A 234 11.06 4.47 -26.26
C ALA A 234 9.81 5.29 -25.91
N GLY A 235 9.09 5.80 -26.92
CA GLY A 235 7.84 6.53 -26.75
C GLY A 235 6.74 5.66 -26.13
N LEU A 236 6.59 4.43 -26.63
CA LEU A 236 5.61 3.47 -26.11
C LEU A 236 5.94 3.09 -24.66
N LYS A 237 7.22 2.84 -24.34
CA LYS A 237 7.68 2.62 -22.96
C LYS A 237 7.26 3.77 -22.04
N GLY A 238 7.53 5.02 -22.42
CA GLY A 238 7.16 6.21 -21.65
C GLY A 238 5.65 6.32 -21.42
N SER A 239 4.85 6.08 -22.47
CA SER A 239 3.39 6.09 -22.36
C SER A 239 2.86 4.99 -21.42
N CYS A 240 3.46 3.79 -21.46
CA CYS A 240 3.07 2.69 -20.59
C CYS A 240 3.41 2.99 -19.13
N ILE A 241 4.56 3.61 -18.83
CA ILE A 241 4.92 4.03 -17.46
C ILE A 241 3.88 5.00 -16.90
N ILE A 242 3.45 5.99 -17.68
CA ILE A 242 2.39 6.92 -17.27
C ILE A 242 1.07 6.16 -17.05
N GLY A 243 0.72 5.24 -17.94
CA GLY A 243 -0.45 4.37 -17.82
C GLY A 243 -0.43 3.50 -16.56
N ILE A 244 0.71 2.90 -16.23
CA ILE A 244 0.92 2.10 -15.00
C ILE A 244 0.64 2.96 -13.78
N MET A 245 1.24 4.16 -13.69
CA MET A 245 1.01 5.06 -12.56
C MET A 245 -0.47 5.46 -12.44
N HIS A 246 -1.12 5.76 -13.57
CA HIS A 246 -2.53 6.12 -13.58
C HIS A 246 -3.45 4.96 -13.14
N PHE A 247 -3.27 3.76 -13.70
CA PHE A 247 -4.11 2.62 -13.36
C PHE A 247 -3.85 2.08 -11.95
N GLN A 248 -2.61 2.17 -11.45
CA GLN A 248 -2.32 1.89 -10.04
C GLN A 248 -3.03 2.87 -9.10
N GLN A 249 -3.09 4.16 -9.45
CA GLN A 249 -3.82 5.15 -8.68
C GLN A 249 -5.32 4.84 -8.64
N MET A 250 -5.92 4.51 -9.79
CA MET A 250 -7.33 4.11 -9.86
C MET A 250 -7.60 2.79 -9.10
N GLY A 251 -6.64 1.87 -9.11
CA GLY A 251 -6.69 0.61 -8.38
C GLY A 251 -6.70 0.75 -6.85
N MET A 252 -6.36 1.92 -6.30
CA MET A 252 -6.45 2.16 -4.85
C MET A 252 -7.89 2.25 -4.34
N GLU A 253 -8.87 2.42 -5.23
CA GLU A 253 -10.30 2.32 -4.88
C GLU A 253 -10.73 0.87 -4.60
N GLU A 254 -9.91 -0.10 -5.00
CA GLU A 254 -10.19 -1.52 -4.87
C GLU A 254 -9.53 -2.13 -3.61
N GLU A 255 -9.87 -3.39 -3.30
CA GLU A 255 -9.24 -4.12 -2.19
C GLU A 255 -7.75 -4.36 -2.50
N LEU A 256 -6.86 -3.67 -1.78
CA LEU A 256 -5.43 -3.60 -2.08
C LEU A 256 -4.74 -4.97 -2.17
N SER A 257 -5.06 -5.92 -1.27
CA SER A 257 -4.49 -7.27 -1.28
C SER A 257 -4.79 -8.02 -2.57
N ARG A 258 -6.07 -8.02 -2.98
CA ARG A 258 -6.53 -8.65 -4.21
C ARG A 258 -6.02 -7.92 -5.44
N PHE A 259 -5.93 -6.59 -5.40
CA PHE A 259 -5.36 -5.80 -6.48
C PHE A 259 -3.90 -6.20 -6.73
N VAL A 260 -3.07 -6.19 -5.68
CA VAL A 260 -1.64 -6.51 -5.79
C VAL A 260 -1.43 -7.96 -6.21
N GLY A 261 -2.16 -8.91 -5.62
CA GLY A 261 -2.10 -10.33 -6.01
C GLY A 261 -2.48 -10.55 -7.48
N THR A 262 -3.59 -9.96 -7.92
CA THR A 262 -4.06 -10.05 -9.32
C THR A 262 -3.06 -9.40 -10.28
N PHE A 263 -2.57 -8.21 -9.95
CA PHE A 263 -1.59 -7.48 -10.74
C PHE A 263 -0.31 -8.30 -10.93
N MET A 264 0.27 -8.84 -9.86
CA MET A 264 1.51 -9.63 -9.94
C MET A 264 1.36 -10.90 -10.77
N VAL A 265 0.23 -11.63 -10.60
CA VAL A 265 -0.07 -12.83 -11.38
C VAL A 265 -0.29 -12.49 -12.86
N ALA A 266 -1.12 -11.49 -13.13
CA ALA A 266 -1.45 -11.07 -14.50
C ALA A 266 -0.21 -10.53 -15.23
N THR A 267 0.62 -9.72 -14.56
CA THR A 267 1.87 -9.19 -15.13
C THR A 267 2.80 -10.32 -15.56
N ASN A 268 2.98 -11.36 -14.73
CA ASN A 268 3.82 -12.50 -15.09
C ASN A 268 3.26 -13.21 -16.33
N LEU A 269 1.96 -13.52 -16.33
CA LEU A 269 1.33 -14.25 -17.42
C LEU A 269 1.35 -13.45 -18.73
N LEU A 270 0.89 -12.20 -18.71
CA LEU A 270 0.80 -11.36 -19.90
C LEU A 270 2.18 -11.02 -20.47
N THR A 271 3.17 -10.71 -19.62
CA THR A 271 4.53 -10.42 -20.08
C THR A 271 5.15 -11.62 -20.77
N VAL A 272 5.04 -12.81 -20.17
CA VAL A 272 5.59 -14.04 -20.73
C VAL A 272 4.92 -14.35 -22.07
N VAL A 273 3.59 -14.36 -22.13
CA VAL A 273 2.84 -14.70 -23.36
C VAL A 273 3.13 -13.70 -24.49
N MET A 274 3.14 -12.39 -24.20
CA MET A 274 3.45 -11.39 -25.22
C MET A 274 4.91 -11.47 -25.69
N CYS A 275 5.88 -11.59 -24.78
CA CYS A 275 7.28 -11.69 -25.16
C CYS A 275 7.60 -12.98 -25.91
N LEU A 276 6.97 -14.11 -25.57
CA LEU A 276 7.09 -15.35 -26.34
C LEU A 276 6.64 -15.15 -27.78
N SER A 277 5.49 -14.50 -27.98
CA SER A 277 4.96 -14.24 -29.31
C SER A 277 5.78 -13.23 -30.13
N PHE A 278 6.46 -12.29 -29.47
CA PHE A 278 7.23 -11.22 -30.10
C PHE A 278 8.70 -11.59 -30.38
N PHE A 279 9.38 -12.19 -29.40
CA PHE A 279 10.80 -12.56 -29.49
C PHE A 279 11.01 -14.01 -29.94
N GLY A 280 10.00 -14.87 -29.80
CA GLY A 280 10.12 -16.29 -30.14
C GLY A 280 11.06 -17.05 -29.21
N ASP A 281 11.11 -16.68 -27.92
CA ASP A 281 11.80 -17.47 -26.89
C ASP A 281 11.27 -18.92 -26.92
N GLN A 282 12.17 -19.90 -26.85
CA GLN A 282 11.76 -21.31 -26.86
C GLN A 282 11.28 -21.72 -25.46
N VAL A 283 10.06 -22.23 -25.37
CA VAL A 283 9.49 -22.81 -24.15
C VAL A 283 9.20 -24.27 -24.38
N VAL A 284 9.76 -25.11 -23.52
CA VAL A 284 9.46 -26.54 -23.50
C VAL A 284 8.26 -26.74 -22.59
N VAL A 285 7.07 -26.84 -23.21
CA VAL A 285 5.83 -27.09 -22.48
C VAL A 285 5.83 -28.55 -22.01
N SER A 286 6.32 -28.76 -20.79
CA SER A 286 6.33 -30.05 -20.09
C SER A 286 5.37 -30.02 -18.91
N THR A 287 5.01 -31.20 -18.38
CA THR A 287 4.22 -31.32 -17.15
C THR A 287 4.91 -30.64 -15.97
N VAL A 288 6.25 -30.73 -15.91
CA VAL A 288 7.08 -30.05 -14.90
C VAL A 288 6.99 -28.54 -15.06
N PHE A 289 7.10 -28.02 -16.29
CA PHE A 289 6.97 -26.58 -16.55
C PHE A 289 5.58 -26.07 -16.16
N CYS A 290 4.50 -26.73 -16.59
CA CYS A 290 3.14 -26.33 -16.28
C CYS A 290 2.85 -26.37 -14.77
N GLY A 291 3.29 -27.44 -14.08
CA GLY A 291 3.16 -27.55 -12.63
C GLY A 291 3.94 -26.46 -11.89
N SER A 292 5.15 -26.15 -12.35
CA SER A 292 6.02 -25.12 -11.76
C SER A 292 5.50 -23.70 -12.02
N ALA A 293 4.96 -23.43 -13.21
CA ALA A 293 4.29 -22.18 -13.54
C ALA A 293 3.04 -21.99 -12.67
N LEU A 294 2.19 -23.01 -12.54
CA LEU A 294 1.02 -22.96 -11.67
C LEU A 294 1.41 -22.73 -10.20
N ALA A 295 2.39 -23.47 -9.70
CA ALA A 295 2.93 -23.30 -8.36
C ALA A 295 3.42 -21.85 -8.14
N THR A 296 4.15 -21.30 -9.11
CA THR A 296 4.64 -19.92 -9.02
C THR A 296 3.49 -18.91 -8.93
N LEU A 297 2.51 -19.00 -9.82
CA LEU A 297 1.38 -18.07 -9.86
C LEU A 297 0.49 -18.17 -8.62
N VAL A 298 0.18 -19.40 -8.17
CA VAL A 298 -0.56 -19.64 -6.92
C VAL A 298 0.24 -19.14 -5.71
N GLY A 299 1.56 -19.36 -5.70
CA GLY A 299 2.44 -18.88 -4.63
C GLY A 299 2.46 -17.36 -4.52
N ILE A 300 2.57 -16.66 -5.66
CA ILE A 300 2.47 -15.21 -5.75
C ILE A 300 1.11 -14.71 -5.25
N TRP A 301 0.02 -15.38 -5.62
CA TRP A 301 -1.32 -15.02 -5.14
C TRP A 301 -1.41 -15.15 -3.62
N LEU A 302 -1.07 -16.32 -3.08
CA LEU A 302 -1.18 -16.62 -1.64
C LEU A 302 -0.27 -15.73 -0.77
N LEU A 303 0.86 -15.27 -1.31
CA LEU A 303 1.74 -14.32 -0.62
C LEU A 303 1.06 -12.97 -0.39
N ASN A 304 0.17 -12.55 -1.30
CA ASN A 304 -0.52 -11.26 -1.26
C ASN A 304 -1.91 -11.35 -0.62
N GLU A 305 -2.41 -12.55 -0.33
CA GLU A 305 -3.67 -12.73 0.39
C GLU A 305 -3.53 -12.25 1.84
N THR A 306 -4.49 -11.46 2.28
CA THR A 306 -4.62 -11.03 3.68
C THR A 306 -5.56 -11.99 4.41
N ASP A 307 -5.18 -12.41 5.62
CA ASP A 307 -5.99 -13.31 6.43
C ASP A 307 -7.21 -12.58 7.00
N THR A 308 -8.27 -12.47 6.20
CA THR A 308 -9.55 -11.82 6.54
C THR A 308 -10.19 -12.41 7.81
N LYS A 309 -9.86 -13.66 8.18
CA LYS A 309 -10.39 -14.32 9.38
C LYS A 309 -9.66 -13.93 10.68
N ARG A 310 -8.47 -13.30 10.59
CA ARG A 310 -7.65 -12.91 11.76
C ARG A 310 -7.63 -11.42 12.09
N SER A 311 -8.41 -10.59 11.38
CA SER A 311 -8.83 -9.27 11.90
C SER A 311 -9.49 -9.36 13.28
N THR A 312 -9.72 -10.57 13.81
CA THR A 312 -10.22 -10.93 15.13
C THR A 312 -9.26 -10.78 16.32
N LYS A 313 -8.06 -10.20 16.17
CA LYS A 313 -7.21 -9.85 17.33
C LYS A 313 -7.43 -8.38 17.75
N SER A 314 -7.73 -8.15 19.04
CA SER A 314 -8.23 -6.89 19.61
C SER A 314 -7.48 -5.60 19.23
N GLY A 315 -6.19 -5.69 18.88
CA GLY A 315 -5.35 -4.52 18.59
C GLY A 315 -5.53 -3.88 17.21
N ASP A 316 -6.00 -4.61 16.20
CA ASP A 316 -6.25 -4.08 14.84
C ASP A 316 -7.69 -3.55 14.71
N PHE A 317 -8.66 -4.23 15.34
CA PHE A 317 -10.01 -3.69 15.50
C PHE A 317 -10.01 -2.34 16.19
N ALA A 318 -9.24 -2.18 17.27
CA ALA A 318 -9.18 -0.92 17.99
C ALA A 318 -8.80 0.27 17.08
N GLN A 319 -7.86 0.10 16.14
CA GLN A 319 -7.50 1.19 15.23
C GLN A 319 -8.61 1.49 14.20
N THR A 320 -9.24 0.46 13.65
CA THR A 320 -10.38 0.63 12.73
C THR A 320 -11.60 1.23 13.45
N GLU A 321 -11.86 0.81 14.70
CA GLU A 321 -12.92 1.35 15.57
C GLU A 321 -12.65 2.81 15.91
N THR A 322 -11.40 3.17 16.28
CA THR A 322 -11.00 4.57 16.48
C THR A 322 -11.28 5.40 15.24
N ALA A 323 -10.82 4.96 14.06
CA ALA A 323 -11.00 5.69 12.81
C ALA A 323 -12.48 5.83 12.43
N ALA A 324 -13.27 4.76 12.58
CA ALA A 324 -14.70 4.77 12.30
C ALA A 324 -15.46 5.69 13.26
N ALA A 325 -15.18 5.62 14.56
CA ALA A 325 -15.79 6.49 15.56
C ALA A 325 -15.43 7.96 15.31
N TYR A 326 -14.16 8.25 15.00
CA TYR A 326 -13.71 9.59 14.65
C TYR A 326 -14.43 10.13 13.40
N ALA A 327 -14.59 9.32 12.36
CA ALA A 327 -15.33 9.70 11.17
C ALA A 327 -16.81 10.01 11.48
N VAL A 328 -17.46 9.21 12.33
CA VAL A 328 -18.84 9.48 12.78
C VAL A 328 -18.92 10.76 13.61
N ASN A 329 -17.95 11.02 14.49
CA ASN A 329 -17.85 12.26 15.27
C ASN A 329 -17.79 13.49 14.35
N LEU A 330 -16.96 13.44 13.30
CA LEU A 330 -16.87 14.50 12.29
C LEU A 330 -18.14 14.62 11.42
N ALA A 331 -18.83 13.51 11.17
CA ALA A 331 -20.04 13.49 10.37
C ALA A 331 -21.29 13.94 11.12
N ALA A 332 -21.30 13.87 12.46
CA ALA A 332 -22.46 14.18 13.30
C ALA A 332 -23.10 15.57 13.01
N PRO A 333 -22.33 16.66 12.82
CA PRO A 333 -22.89 17.97 12.50
C PRO A 333 -23.44 18.09 11.07
N LEU A 334 -23.10 17.16 10.17
CA LEU A 334 -23.47 17.26 8.76
C LEU A 334 -24.95 16.90 8.55
N ALA A 335 -25.67 17.75 7.82
CA ALA A 335 -27.07 17.49 7.48
C ALA A 335 -27.24 16.16 6.70
N LYS A 336 -26.34 15.90 5.74
CA LYS A 336 -26.33 14.70 4.88
C LYS A 336 -26.17 13.39 5.64
N PHE A 337 -25.68 13.41 6.87
CA PHE A 337 -25.48 12.20 7.68
C PHE A 337 -26.77 11.71 8.38
N ALA A 338 -27.89 12.44 8.24
CA ALA A 338 -29.14 12.13 8.91
C ALA A 338 -29.66 10.71 8.64
N GLU A 339 -29.55 10.22 7.40
CA GLU A 339 -30.03 8.87 7.01
C GLU A 339 -29.28 7.75 7.74
N ALA A 340 -27.96 7.90 7.92
CA ALA A 340 -27.12 6.92 8.59
C ALA A 340 -27.14 7.05 10.13
N THR A 341 -27.69 8.14 10.67
CA THR A 341 -27.60 8.48 12.09
C THR A 341 -28.24 7.43 13.03
N PRO A 342 -29.45 6.89 12.77
CA PRO A 342 -30.06 5.89 13.66
C PRO A 342 -29.22 4.62 13.78
N GLU A 343 -28.63 4.15 12.69
CA GLU A 343 -27.76 2.96 12.68
C GLU A 343 -26.42 3.26 13.36
N ALA A 344 -25.86 4.46 13.17
CA ALA A 344 -24.66 4.91 13.86
C ALA A 344 -24.86 4.92 15.39
N PHE A 345 -26.01 5.39 15.88
CA PHE A 345 -26.37 5.32 17.30
C PHE A 345 -26.36 3.87 17.82
N LYS A 346 -27.02 2.93 17.13
CA LYS A 346 -27.08 1.52 17.54
C LYS A 346 -25.70 0.89 17.63
N ARG A 347 -24.86 1.14 16.62
CA ARG A 347 -23.50 0.58 16.56
C ARG A 347 -22.59 1.15 17.62
N LEU A 348 -22.57 2.47 17.79
CA LEU A 348 -21.77 3.11 18.83
C LEU A 348 -22.23 2.73 20.23
N ALA A 349 -23.54 2.68 20.47
CA ALA A 349 -24.07 2.25 21.77
C ALA A 349 -23.69 0.81 22.11
N LYS A 350 -23.66 -0.09 21.13
CA LYS A 350 -23.16 -1.46 21.32
C LYS A 350 -21.69 -1.47 21.73
N VAL A 351 -20.85 -0.66 21.08
CA VAL A 351 -19.41 -0.56 21.39
C VAL A 351 -19.19 0.05 22.78
N VAL A 352 -19.83 1.18 23.07
CA VAL A 352 -19.73 1.87 24.36
C VAL A 352 -20.31 1.01 25.49
N GLY A 353 -21.35 0.22 25.22
CA GLY A 353 -21.95 -0.70 26.18
C GLY A 353 -21.06 -1.89 26.56
N MET A 354 -19.95 -2.13 25.86
CA MET A 354 -19.03 -3.22 26.19
C MET A 354 -18.33 -2.99 27.54
N PRO A 355 -17.88 -4.08 28.22
CA PRO A 355 -17.04 -3.97 29.41
C PRO A 355 -15.81 -3.10 29.17
N LYS A 356 -15.33 -2.41 30.22
CA LYS A 356 -14.12 -1.58 30.11
C LYS A 356 -12.95 -2.44 29.59
N PRO A 357 -12.15 -1.91 28.64
CA PRO A 357 -10.99 -2.63 28.12
C PRO A 357 -10.02 -3.02 29.24
N LYS A 358 -9.29 -4.12 29.05
CA LYS A 358 -8.28 -4.57 30.04
C LYS A 358 -7.20 -3.51 30.20
N LYS A 359 -6.68 -3.34 31.42
CA LYS A 359 -5.66 -2.31 31.77
C LYS A 359 -4.45 -2.26 30.82
N ARG A 360 -4.05 -3.39 30.24
CA ARG A 360 -2.90 -3.53 29.34
C ARG A 360 -3.18 -3.24 27.86
N ASP A 361 -4.43 -3.04 27.47
CA ASP A 361 -4.84 -2.88 26.06
C ASP A 361 -5.10 -1.39 25.74
N GLU A 362 -4.02 -0.61 25.67
CA GLU A 362 -4.10 0.84 25.46
C GLU A 362 -4.85 1.23 24.18
N LYS A 363 -4.67 0.47 23.09
CA LYS A 363 -5.37 0.74 21.82
C LYS A 363 -6.88 0.61 21.99
N ALA A 364 -7.35 -0.43 22.66
CA ALA A 364 -8.78 -0.63 22.90
C ALA A 364 -9.38 0.46 23.80
N LYS A 365 -8.59 1.05 24.71
CA LYS A 365 -9.05 2.19 25.50
C LYS A 365 -9.18 3.47 24.65
N ILE A 366 -8.20 3.76 23.80
CA ILE A 366 -8.28 4.89 22.85
C ILE A 366 -9.50 4.75 21.93
N ALA A 367 -9.79 3.53 21.47
CA ALA A 367 -10.98 3.23 20.67
C ALA A 367 -12.28 3.48 21.44
N MET A 368 -12.34 3.07 22.72
CA MET A 368 -13.47 3.33 23.60
C MET A 368 -13.69 4.84 23.80
N ASP A 369 -12.63 5.61 24.05
CA ASP A 369 -12.71 7.06 24.23
C ASP A 369 -13.27 7.75 22.97
N ASN A 370 -12.79 7.36 21.78
CA ASN A 370 -13.30 7.86 20.51
C ASN A 370 -14.76 7.46 20.25
N ALA A 371 -15.16 6.24 20.62
CA ALA A 371 -16.54 5.80 20.49
C ALA A 371 -17.49 6.60 21.39
N VAL A 372 -17.08 6.92 22.62
CA VAL A 372 -17.84 7.79 23.54
C VAL A 372 -17.92 9.21 22.98
N ALA A 373 -16.82 9.74 22.43
CA ALA A 373 -16.79 11.07 21.81
C ALA A 373 -17.78 11.18 20.64
N ALA A 374 -17.78 10.18 19.76
CA ALA A 374 -18.69 10.12 18.62
C ALA A 374 -20.16 10.04 19.06
N LEU A 375 -20.46 9.22 20.07
CA LEU A 375 -21.81 9.06 20.59
C LEU A 375 -22.32 10.36 21.24
N LEU A 376 -21.47 11.07 21.99
CA LEU A 376 -21.79 12.39 22.54
C LEU A 376 -22.07 13.42 21.44
N SER A 377 -21.27 13.41 20.36
CA SER A 377 -21.49 14.33 19.24
C SER A 377 -22.80 14.05 18.51
N LEU A 378 -23.17 12.79 18.30
CA LEU A 378 -24.50 12.45 17.77
C LEU A 378 -25.62 12.93 18.70
N LEU A 379 -25.47 12.79 20.02
CA LEU A 379 -26.45 13.32 20.97
C LEU A 379 -26.55 14.84 20.95
N LYS A 380 -25.44 15.55 20.75
CA LYS A 380 -25.42 17.01 20.66
C LYS A 380 -26.16 17.51 19.41
N ASP A 381 -25.83 16.94 18.25
CA ASP A 381 -26.24 17.50 16.95
C ASP A 381 -27.50 16.82 16.36
N LYS A 382 -27.81 15.59 16.80
CA LYS A 382 -28.85 14.73 16.19
C LYS A 382 -29.65 13.90 17.22
N ALA A 383 -29.82 14.39 18.46
CA ALA A 383 -30.58 13.68 19.51
C ALA A 383 -31.94 13.14 19.05
N GLN A 384 -32.65 13.90 18.19
CA GLN A 384 -33.97 13.55 17.67
C GLN A 384 -33.99 12.29 16.78
N LEU A 385 -32.83 11.86 16.28
CA LEU A 385 -32.68 10.64 15.46
C LEU A 385 -32.17 9.44 16.28
N CYS A 386 -32.01 9.61 17.60
CA CYS A 386 -31.61 8.51 18.49
C CYS A 386 -32.77 7.52 18.62
N PRO A 387 -32.56 6.23 18.30
CA PRO A 387 -33.59 5.22 18.49
C PRO A 387 -33.97 5.09 19.99
N PRO A 388 -35.26 4.92 20.31
CA PRO A 388 -35.74 4.88 21.70
C PRO A 388 -35.16 3.73 22.53
N GLU A 389 -34.74 2.64 21.89
CA GLU A 389 -34.08 1.52 22.54
C GLU A 389 -32.65 1.83 23.01
N VAL A 390 -32.04 2.93 22.54
CA VAL A 390 -30.66 3.31 22.85
C VAL A 390 -30.63 4.34 23.97
N GLN A 391 -30.22 3.92 25.17
CA GLN A 391 -29.98 4.83 26.32
C GLN A 391 -28.61 5.54 26.19
N ALA A 392 -28.44 6.33 25.13
CA ALA A 392 -27.15 6.88 24.74
C ALA A 392 -26.55 7.84 25.80
N TRP A 393 -27.36 8.69 26.44
CA TRP A 393 -26.88 9.61 27.48
C TRP A 393 -26.33 8.85 28.71
N ASP A 394 -27.05 7.83 29.18
CA ASP A 394 -26.61 7.02 30.32
C ASP A 394 -25.32 6.26 30.00
N LEU A 395 -25.18 5.75 28.76
CA LEU A 395 -23.97 5.10 28.28
C LEU A 395 -22.77 6.06 28.26
N VAL A 396 -22.91 7.25 27.68
CA VAL A 396 -21.84 8.26 27.66
C VAL A 396 -21.42 8.64 29.07
N LEU A 397 -22.38 8.98 29.94
CA LEU A 397 -22.10 9.37 31.33
C LEU A 397 -21.43 8.25 32.14
N SER A 398 -21.68 6.97 31.81
CA SER A 398 -21.04 5.84 32.49
C SER A 398 -19.55 5.66 32.15
N LYS A 399 -19.07 6.29 31.07
CA LYS A 399 -17.69 6.16 30.58
C LYS A 399 -16.83 7.40 30.79
N LEU A 400 -17.45 8.54 31.11
CA LEU A 400 -16.73 9.76 31.43
C LEU A 400 -16.07 9.69 32.83
N PRO A 401 -14.94 10.41 33.05
CA PRO A 401 -14.19 11.21 32.08
C PRO A 401 -13.32 10.36 31.13
N LEU A 402 -13.02 10.89 29.95
CA LEU A 402 -12.05 10.30 29.01
C LEU A 402 -10.62 10.57 29.47
N ARG A 403 -9.69 9.65 29.22
CA ARG A 403 -8.33 9.73 29.81
C ARG A 403 -7.21 9.32 28.86
N GLU A 404 -7.51 8.50 27.86
CA GLU A 404 -6.50 7.75 27.12
C GLU A 404 -6.23 8.42 25.77
N ASP A 405 -7.28 8.94 25.11
CA ASP A 405 -7.12 9.90 24.01
C ASP A 405 -7.20 11.33 24.56
N THR A 406 -6.04 11.92 24.89
CA THR A 406 -5.96 13.25 25.52
C THR A 406 -6.51 14.37 24.65
N GLU A 407 -6.35 14.26 23.32
CA GLU A 407 -6.82 15.28 22.39
C GLU A 407 -8.34 15.24 22.23
N GLU A 408 -8.92 14.05 22.13
CA GLU A 408 -10.37 13.92 22.09
C GLU A 408 -11.01 14.18 23.46
N ALA A 409 -10.34 13.82 24.56
CA ALA A 409 -10.79 14.11 25.92
C ALA A 409 -11.02 15.61 26.14
N LYS A 410 -10.07 16.47 25.74
CA LYS A 410 -10.22 17.94 25.85
C LYS A 410 -11.48 18.43 25.14
N LYS A 411 -11.69 18.00 23.90
CA LYS A 411 -12.86 18.40 23.09
C LYS A 411 -14.16 17.88 23.68
N VAL A 412 -14.19 16.65 24.16
CA VAL A 412 -15.38 16.02 24.77
C VAL A 412 -15.74 16.69 26.08
N HIS A 413 -14.77 16.98 26.93
CA HIS A 413 -14.99 17.67 28.19
C HIS A 413 -15.44 19.11 27.97
N GLU A 414 -14.88 19.82 26.99
CA GLU A 414 -15.36 21.14 26.61
C GLU A 414 -16.83 21.11 26.12
N LYS A 415 -17.16 20.16 25.22
CA LYS A 415 -18.55 19.94 24.78
C LYS A 415 -19.48 19.66 25.97
N LEU A 416 -19.03 18.86 26.94
CA LEU A 416 -19.81 18.55 28.15
C LEU A 416 -20.08 19.81 28.98
N ILE A 417 -19.06 20.64 29.20
CA ILE A 417 -19.16 21.92 29.94
C ILE A 417 -20.15 22.85 29.24
N ASP A 418 -20.04 23.00 27.92
CA ASP A 418 -20.94 23.86 27.14
C ASP A 418 -22.39 23.37 27.23
N LEU A 419 -22.62 22.05 27.21
CA LEU A 419 -23.96 21.46 27.38
C LEU A 419 -24.54 21.71 28.79
N VAL A 420 -23.70 21.71 29.82
CA VAL A 420 -24.12 22.07 31.19
C VAL A 420 -24.49 23.54 31.28
N LEU A 421 -23.67 24.44 30.72
CA LEU A 421 -23.96 25.87 30.67
C LEU A 421 -25.24 26.16 29.88
N ALA A 422 -25.52 25.39 28.84
CA ALA A 422 -26.75 25.45 28.05
C ALA A 422 -27.97 24.78 28.72
N GLN A 423 -27.82 24.23 29.94
CA GLN A 423 -28.87 23.50 30.66
C GLN A 423 -29.55 22.40 29.83
N ASN A 424 -28.76 21.65 29.05
CA ASN A 424 -29.28 20.64 28.13
C ASN A 424 -30.04 19.53 28.88
N GLN A 425 -31.35 19.43 28.63
CA GLN A 425 -32.24 18.48 29.31
C GLN A 425 -31.92 17.01 28.99
N GLY A 426 -31.33 16.73 27.83
CA GLY A 426 -30.87 15.38 27.50
C GLY A 426 -29.72 14.93 28.40
N LEU A 427 -28.73 15.82 28.59
CA LEU A 427 -27.58 15.57 29.45
C LEU A 427 -27.97 15.49 30.94
N LEU A 428 -28.72 16.49 31.43
CA LEU A 428 -29.09 16.60 32.83
C LEU A 428 -30.14 15.56 33.26
N GLY A 429 -30.94 15.07 32.29
CA GLY A 429 -32.03 14.15 32.52
C GLY A 429 -33.23 14.81 33.20
N GLN A 430 -34.35 14.09 33.25
CA GLN A 430 -35.54 14.54 33.98
C GLN A 430 -35.18 14.84 35.44
N ASP A 431 -35.67 15.98 35.94
CA ASP A 431 -35.41 16.51 37.29
C ASP A 431 -33.91 16.60 37.66
N ASN A 432 -33.04 16.80 36.65
CA ASN A 432 -31.59 16.88 36.83
C ASN A 432 -30.98 15.62 37.47
N ARG A 433 -31.59 14.43 37.27
CA ARG A 433 -31.11 13.16 37.87
C ARG A 433 -29.63 12.84 37.59
N ASN A 434 -29.08 13.32 36.48
CA ASN A 434 -27.69 13.07 36.08
C ASN A 434 -26.71 14.14 36.57
N LEU A 435 -27.20 15.24 37.14
CA LEU A 435 -26.39 16.40 37.52
C LEU A 435 -25.24 16.02 38.46
N GLY A 436 -25.49 15.17 39.46
CA GLY A 436 -24.44 14.72 40.38
C GLY A 436 -23.27 14.01 39.69
N LYS A 437 -23.55 13.15 38.70
CA LYS A 437 -22.51 12.45 37.91
C LYS A 437 -21.74 13.43 37.03
N VAL A 438 -22.45 14.37 36.40
CA VAL A 438 -21.83 15.40 35.56
C VAL A 438 -20.89 16.28 36.39
N LEU A 439 -21.34 16.78 37.55
CA LEU A 439 -20.51 17.56 38.46
C LEU A 439 -19.31 16.75 38.99
N SER A 440 -19.49 15.46 39.24
CA SER A 440 -18.40 14.56 39.65
C SER A 440 -17.32 14.49 38.57
N CYS A 441 -17.72 14.35 37.31
CA CYS A 441 -16.82 14.39 36.16
C CYS A 441 -16.08 15.74 36.06
N LEU A 442 -16.80 16.86 36.14
CA LEU A 442 -16.19 18.21 36.06
C LEU A 442 -15.19 18.46 37.20
N ALA A 443 -15.52 18.04 38.42
CA ALA A 443 -14.61 18.13 39.55
C ALA A 443 -13.36 17.24 39.36
N GLU A 444 -13.49 16.08 38.73
CA GLU A 444 -12.37 15.19 38.46
C GLU A 444 -11.37 15.84 37.47
N ILE A 445 -11.85 16.36 36.35
CA ILE A 445 -11.01 16.91 35.27
C ILE A 445 -10.44 18.31 35.56
N TYR A 446 -11.01 19.06 36.51
CA TYR A 446 -10.54 20.43 36.82
C TYR A 446 -9.04 20.47 37.14
N LYS A 447 -8.27 21.37 36.53
CA LYS A 447 -6.79 21.45 36.65
C LYS A 447 -6.03 20.17 36.26
N GLN A 448 -6.58 19.36 35.35
CA GLN A 448 -5.84 18.27 34.70
C GLN A 448 -5.41 18.69 33.29
N GLU A 449 -4.21 19.26 33.17
CA GLU A 449 -3.73 19.90 31.92
C GLU A 449 -3.68 18.96 30.71
N GLU A 450 -3.54 17.65 30.93
CA GLU A 450 -3.53 16.65 29.86
C GLU A 450 -4.90 16.46 29.19
N ILE A 451 -6.00 16.68 29.91
CA ILE A 451 -7.36 16.35 29.43
C ILE A 451 -8.39 17.48 29.61
N CYS A 452 -7.98 18.62 30.14
CA CYS A 452 -8.80 19.81 30.35
C CYS A 452 -8.01 21.07 29.95
N SER A 453 -8.63 21.97 29.18
CA SER A 453 -8.01 23.25 28.81
C SER A 453 -8.17 24.30 29.91
N LYS A 454 -7.31 25.32 29.91
CA LYS A 454 -7.42 26.44 30.88
C LYS A 454 -8.77 27.18 30.78
N GLU A 455 -9.28 27.35 29.55
CA GLU A 455 -10.61 27.92 29.34
C GLU A 455 -11.72 27.03 29.93
N SER A 456 -11.60 25.71 29.78
CA SER A 456 -12.54 24.76 30.39
C SER A 456 -12.51 24.84 31.91
N ASP A 457 -11.33 25.01 32.53
CA ASP A 457 -11.21 25.20 33.98
C ASP A 457 -11.94 26.47 34.47
N GLU A 458 -11.84 27.57 33.72
CA GLU A 458 -12.58 28.81 34.03
C GLU A 458 -14.09 28.61 33.94
N LYS A 459 -14.57 27.92 32.88
CA LYS A 459 -15.98 27.57 32.71
C LYS A 459 -16.47 26.64 33.83
N ILE A 460 -15.68 25.63 34.23
CA ILE A 460 -16.00 24.73 35.36
C ILE A 460 -16.16 25.53 36.66
N LEU A 461 -15.23 26.43 36.95
CA LEU A 461 -15.28 27.26 38.15
C LEU A 461 -16.53 28.16 38.15
N ARG A 462 -16.89 28.72 36.98
CA ARG A 462 -18.14 29.47 36.81
C ARG A 462 -19.38 28.61 37.08
N ILE A 463 -19.41 27.36 36.61
CA ILE A 463 -20.52 26.42 36.88
C ILE A 463 -20.67 26.19 38.38
N PHE A 464 -19.59 25.81 39.08
CA PHE A 464 -19.67 25.52 40.51
C PHE A 464 -20.06 26.74 41.36
N LYS A 465 -19.57 27.94 41.01
CA LYS A 465 -19.95 29.18 41.72
C LYS A 465 -21.39 29.62 41.45
N ALA A 466 -21.96 29.26 40.31
CA ALA A 466 -23.35 29.59 39.97
C ALA A 466 -24.37 28.65 40.61
N LEU A 467 -23.96 27.48 41.11
CA LEU A 467 -24.87 26.49 41.67
C LEU A 467 -25.29 26.82 43.11
N PRO A 468 -26.59 26.74 43.44
CA PRO A 468 -27.06 26.87 44.81
C PRO A 468 -26.48 25.81 45.74
N GLN A 469 -26.21 26.19 46.99
CA GLN A 469 -25.58 25.29 47.98
C GLN A 469 -26.42 24.03 48.26
N ASN A 470 -27.75 24.14 48.25
CA ASN A 470 -28.66 23.00 48.42
C ASN A 470 -28.54 21.97 47.28
N VAL A 471 -28.24 22.41 46.05
CA VAL A 471 -28.03 21.51 44.89
C VAL A 471 -26.72 20.75 45.05
N LEU A 472 -25.65 21.43 45.50
CA LEU A 472 -24.36 20.79 45.76
C LEU A 472 -24.44 19.77 46.91
N VAL A 473 -25.20 20.07 47.97
CA VAL A 473 -25.46 19.14 49.07
C VAL A 473 -26.28 17.94 48.58
N GLY A 474 -27.29 18.15 47.75
CA GLY A 474 -28.07 17.06 47.13
C GLY A 474 -27.24 16.15 46.22
N ALA A 475 -26.22 16.70 45.56
CA ALA A 475 -25.29 15.96 44.71
C ALA A 475 -24.10 15.32 45.47
N ALA A 476 -23.96 15.59 46.77
CA ALA A 476 -22.78 15.20 47.55
C ALA A 476 -22.49 13.69 47.56
N SER A 477 -23.54 12.87 47.44
CA SER A 477 -23.43 11.40 47.34
C SER A 477 -22.71 10.92 46.07
N SER A 478 -22.59 11.76 45.04
CA SER A 478 -21.89 11.45 43.79
C SER A 478 -20.41 11.84 43.81
N PHE A 479 -19.93 12.47 44.89
CA PHE A 479 -18.56 12.95 45.02
C PHE A 479 -17.75 12.08 45.99
N SER A 480 -16.54 11.72 45.59
CA SER A 480 -15.51 11.21 46.50
C SER A 480 -15.01 12.31 47.44
N GLU A 481 -14.42 11.94 48.59
CA GLU A 481 -13.82 12.91 49.53
C GLU A 481 -12.79 13.83 48.85
N LYS A 482 -12.02 13.29 47.89
CA LYS A 482 -11.05 14.07 47.12
C LYS A 482 -11.74 15.12 46.24
N GLN A 483 -12.86 14.77 45.63
CA GLN A 483 -13.66 15.71 44.84
C GLN A 483 -14.33 16.76 45.72
N GLN A 484 -14.87 16.39 46.89
CA GLN A 484 -15.48 17.33 47.83
C GLN A 484 -14.48 18.42 48.28
N LYS A 485 -13.28 18.02 48.73
CA LYS A 485 -12.21 18.98 49.09
C LYS A 485 -11.79 19.88 47.92
N LYS A 486 -11.84 19.36 46.69
CA LYS A 486 -11.51 20.12 45.48
C LYS A 486 -12.60 21.14 45.15
N ILE A 487 -13.87 20.76 45.32
CA ILE A 487 -15.03 21.65 45.16
C ILE A 487 -15.03 22.75 46.23
N GLU A 488 -14.79 22.42 47.49
CA GLU A 488 -14.65 23.41 48.57
C GLU A 488 -13.59 24.46 48.24
N LYS A 489 -12.41 24.02 47.76
CA LYS A 489 -11.35 24.93 47.30
C LYS A 489 -11.77 25.81 46.11
N MET A 490 -12.56 25.28 45.18
CA MET A 490 -13.07 26.06 44.04
C MET A 490 -14.05 27.15 44.48
N LEU A 491 -14.83 26.90 45.53
CA LEU A 491 -15.82 27.83 46.07
C LEU A 491 -15.20 28.87 47.02
N SER A 492 -14.08 28.54 47.68
CA SER A 492 -13.36 29.45 48.57
C SER A 492 -12.33 30.34 47.86
N SER A 493 -12.02 30.05 46.59
CA SER A 493 -11.15 30.86 45.72
C SER A 493 -11.99 31.85 44.93
#